data_AF-A0A1J9P9C9-F1
#
_entry.id   AF-A0A1J9P9C9-F1
#
_cell.length_a   1.000
_cell.length_b   1.000
_cell.length_c   1.000
_cell.angle_alpha   90.00
_cell.angle_beta   90.00
_cell.angle_gamma   90.00
#
_symmetry.space_group_name_H-M   'P 1'
#
loop_
_entity.id
_entity.type
_entity.pdbx_description
1 polymer ?
#
loop_
_entity_poly.entity_id
_entity_poly.type
_entity_poly.pdbx_seq_one_letter_code
_entity_poly.pdbx_strand_id
1 'polypeptide(L)'
;MPPNPLCGQLSSLAEKASLVAEKFESDHDFTSDQYEILKTLASKLSKAIARTTVLIQSKREAHFTEHNRFLSRMLSERDDLIESGQLPNETIFRRNIKLIFDDPKLSSLDSRQIKGRKDITRHRCDDIFNLSPDSILF
;
A
#
# COMPACT_ATOMS: atom_id res chain seq x y z
N MET A 1 11.11 3.43 -1.27
CA MET A 1 9.99 3.83 -0.38
C MET A 1 10.55 4.02 1.02
N PRO A 2 10.33 5.15 1.71
CA PRO A 2 10.76 5.29 3.09
C PRO A 2 10.05 4.25 3.98
N PRO A 3 10.71 3.72 5.03
CA PRO A 3 10.11 2.73 5.92
C PRO A 3 8.86 3.32 6.56
N ASN A 4 7.78 2.53 6.59
CA ASN A 4 6.51 2.95 7.19
C ASN A 4 6.78 3.37 8.66
N PRO A 5 6.37 4.58 9.09
CA PRO A 5 6.59 5.06 10.46
C PRO A 5 6.08 4.08 11.54
N LEU A 6 5.04 3.30 11.23
CA LEU A 6 4.50 2.27 12.11
C LEU A 6 5.49 1.13 12.38
N CYS A 7 6.33 0.77 11.40
CA CYS A 7 7.35 -0.27 11.59
C CYS A 7 8.38 0.17 12.64
N GLY A 8 8.87 1.41 12.56
CA GLY A 8 9.81 1.95 13.55
C GLY A 8 9.20 2.06 14.95
N GLN A 9 7.92 2.45 15.04
CA GLN A 9 7.21 2.50 16.32
C GLN A 9 7.03 1.12 16.95
N LEU A 10 6.66 0.10 16.16
CA LEU A 10 6.51 -1.27 16.65
C LEU A 10 7.85 -1.88 17.07
N SER A 11 8.92 -1.63 16.33
CA SER A 11 10.27 -2.07 16.71
C SER A 11 10.71 -1.47 18.05
N SER A 12 10.58 -0.15 18.23
CA SER A 12 10.94 0.49 19.50
C SER A 12 10.07 0.02 20.67
N LEU A 13 8.78 -0.26 20.43
CA LEU A 13 7.90 -0.82 21.46
C LEU A 13 8.31 -2.24 21.86
N ALA A 14 8.69 -3.08 20.89
CA ALA A 14 9.17 -4.43 21.14
C ALA A 14 10.46 -4.42 21.98
N GLU A 15 11.43 -3.57 21.61
CA GLU A 15 12.67 -3.40 22.39
C GLU A 15 12.39 -2.97 23.84
N LYS A 16 11.50 -1.98 24.04
CA LYS A 16 11.11 -1.53 25.38
C LYS A 16 10.40 -2.62 26.18
N ALA A 17 9.55 -3.42 25.54
CA ALA A 17 8.87 -4.53 26.19
C ALA A 17 9.87 -5.61 26.64
N SER A 18 10.86 -5.93 25.81
CA SER A 18 11.96 -6.84 26.18
C SER A 18 12.76 -6.33 27.38
N LEU A 19 13.14 -5.05 27.38
CA LEU A 19 13.86 -4.45 28.52
C LEU A 19 13.04 -4.48 29.82
N VAL A 20 11.72 -4.34 29.73
CA VAL A 20 10.85 -4.47 30.91
C VAL A 20 10.85 -5.91 31.40
N ALA A 21 10.75 -6.90 30.51
CA ALA A 21 10.80 -8.32 30.89
C ALA A 21 12.14 -8.68 31.56
N GLU A 22 13.27 -8.24 31.01
CA GLU A 22 14.60 -8.44 31.61
C GLU A 22 14.68 -7.85 33.03
N LYS A 23 14.11 -6.66 33.24
CA LYS A 23 14.05 -6.04 34.58
C LYS A 23 13.24 -6.86 35.58
N PHE A 24 12.14 -7.45 35.13
CA PHE A 24 11.32 -8.35 35.95
C PHE A 24 12.05 -9.63 36.35
N GLU A 25 12.93 -10.13 35.49
CA GLU A 25 13.76 -11.30 35.79
C GLU A 25 14.87 -10.97 36.80
N SER A 26 15.35 -9.71 36.82
CA SER A 26 16.44 -9.27 37.69
C SER A 26 16.00 -8.68 39.05
N ASP A 27 14.76 -8.21 39.16
CA ASP A 27 14.24 -7.47 40.33
C ASP A 27 13.08 -8.25 40.95
N HIS A 28 13.12 -8.48 42.26
CA HIS A 28 12.21 -9.42 42.95
C HIS A 28 11.38 -8.79 44.08
N ASP A 29 11.60 -7.51 44.41
CA ASP A 29 11.01 -6.87 45.60
C ASP A 29 9.89 -5.89 45.23
N PHE A 30 8.81 -6.39 44.61
CA PHE A 30 7.60 -5.60 44.38
C PHE A 30 6.60 -5.75 45.54
N THR A 31 5.91 -4.66 45.89
CA THR A 31 4.77 -4.72 46.81
C THR A 31 3.54 -5.33 46.13
N SER A 32 2.58 -5.80 46.94
CA SER A 32 1.30 -6.35 46.41
C SER A 32 0.59 -5.37 45.48
N ASP A 33 0.56 -4.08 45.82
CA ASP A 33 -0.09 -3.05 44.99
C ASP A 33 0.65 -2.85 43.66
N GLN A 34 1.98 -2.91 43.68
CA GLN A 34 2.81 -2.82 42.47
C GLN A 34 2.55 -4.01 41.55
N TYR A 35 2.42 -5.23 42.08
CA TYR A 35 2.08 -6.41 41.28
C TYR A 35 0.74 -6.26 40.55
N GLU A 36 -0.30 -5.75 41.21
CA GLU A 36 -1.61 -5.56 40.57
C GLU A 36 -1.60 -4.45 39.50
N ILE A 37 -0.84 -3.37 39.72
CA ILE A 37 -0.63 -2.33 38.71
C ILE A 37 0.09 -2.92 37.49
N LEU A 38 1.17 -3.67 37.71
CA LEU A 38 1.97 -4.28 36.65
C LEU A 38 1.15 -5.28 35.85
N LYS A 39 0.37 -6.12 36.51
CA LYS A 39 -0.57 -7.07 35.87
C LYS A 39 -1.60 -6.35 35.01
N THR A 40 -2.15 -5.24 35.51
CA THR A 40 -3.11 -4.41 34.75
C THR A 40 -2.47 -3.79 33.51
N LEU A 41 -1.25 -3.26 33.63
CA LEU A 41 -0.51 -2.67 32.51
C LEU A 41 -0.14 -3.73 31.46
N ALA A 42 0.37 -4.88 31.89
CA ALA A 42 0.66 -6.01 31.00
C ALA A 42 -0.60 -6.46 30.25
N SER A 43 -1.75 -6.57 30.93
CA SER A 43 -3.02 -6.90 30.28
C SER A 43 -3.43 -5.87 29.22
N LYS A 44 -3.27 -4.57 29.51
CA LYS A 44 -3.55 -3.50 28.53
C LYS A 44 -2.64 -3.60 27.31
N LEU A 45 -1.35 -3.88 27.52
CA LEU A 45 -0.38 -4.05 26.43
C LEU A 45 -0.73 -5.26 25.56
N SER A 46 -1.02 -6.41 26.16
CA SER A 46 -1.42 -7.62 25.43
C SER A 46 -2.68 -7.41 24.58
N LYS A 47 -3.68 -6.69 25.12
CA LYS A 47 -4.89 -6.32 24.36
C LYS A 47 -4.58 -5.42 23.17
N ALA A 48 -3.70 -4.43 23.35
CA ALA A 48 -3.28 -3.54 22.27
C ALA A 48 -2.53 -4.30 21.18
N ILE A 49 -1.61 -5.18 21.54
CA ILE A 49 -0.86 -6.04 20.60
C ILE A 49 -1.84 -6.93 19.81
N ALA A 50 -2.75 -7.62 20.49
CA ALA A 50 -3.74 -8.48 19.83
C ALA A 50 -4.59 -7.71 18.81
N ARG A 51 -5.05 -6.50 19.16
CA ARG A 51 -5.80 -5.63 18.24
C ARG A 51 -4.96 -5.23 17.02
N THR A 52 -3.69 -4.86 17.24
CA THR A 52 -2.77 -4.49 16.16
C THR A 52 -2.56 -5.65 15.19
N THR A 53 -2.36 -6.87 15.70
CA THR A 53 -2.21 -8.07 14.86
C THR A 53 -3.44 -8.32 13.99
N VAL A 54 -4.65 -8.21 14.54
CA VAL A 54 -5.91 -8.34 13.77
C VAL A 54 -6.00 -7.28 12.68
N LEU A 55 -5.63 -6.04 12.97
CA LEU A 55 -5.64 -4.95 11.97
C LEU A 55 -4.64 -5.18 10.85
N ILE A 56 -3.42 -5.63 11.18
CA ILE A 56 -2.39 -5.97 10.18
C ILE A 56 -2.92 -7.06 9.24
N GLN A 57 -3.49 -8.12 9.80
CA GLN A 57 -4.03 -9.24 9.02
C GLN A 57 -5.20 -8.79 8.14
N SER A 58 -6.16 -8.06 8.69
CA SER A 58 -7.31 -7.54 7.93
C SER A 58 -6.88 -6.62 6.78
N LYS A 59 -5.88 -5.74 7.01
CA LYS A 59 -5.35 -4.88 5.94
C LYS A 59 -4.64 -5.67 4.85
N ARG A 60 -3.90 -6.71 5.22
CA ARG A 60 -3.26 -7.62 4.26
C ARG A 60 -4.29 -8.38 3.43
N GLU A 61 -5.32 -8.91 4.06
CA GLU A 61 -6.41 -9.63 3.38
C GLU A 61 -7.19 -8.71 2.44
N ALA A 62 -7.50 -7.48 2.88
CA ALA A 62 -8.16 -6.49 2.03
C ALA A 62 -7.30 -6.16 0.80
N HIS A 63 -6.01 -5.91 0.99
CA HIS A 63 -5.07 -5.66 -0.11
C HIS A 63 -5.00 -6.86 -1.07
N PHE A 64 -4.92 -8.08 -0.55
CA PHE A 64 -4.87 -9.29 -1.38
C PHE A 64 -6.19 -9.54 -2.14
N THR A 65 -7.33 -9.30 -1.48
CA THR A 65 -8.66 -9.42 -2.10
C THR A 65 -8.84 -8.41 -3.22
N GLU A 66 -8.45 -7.16 -2.98
CA GLU A 66 -8.51 -6.10 -4.00
C GLU A 66 -7.58 -6.41 -5.17
N HIS A 67 -6.35 -6.86 -4.89
CA HIS A 67 -5.41 -7.31 -5.91
C HIS A 67 -6.00 -8.43 -6.78
N ASN A 68 -6.52 -9.49 -6.18
CA ASN A 68 -7.12 -10.61 -6.91
C ASN A 68 -8.33 -10.17 -7.72
N ARG A 69 -9.16 -9.26 -7.19
CA ARG A 69 -10.31 -8.71 -7.93
C ARG A 69 -9.87 -7.99 -9.20
N PHE A 70 -8.80 -7.18 -9.13
CA PHE A 70 -8.26 -6.52 -10.32
C PHE A 70 -7.63 -7.53 -11.29
N LEU A 71 -6.90 -8.51 -10.78
CA LEU A 71 -6.29 -9.55 -11.59
C LEU A 71 -7.34 -10.39 -12.34
N SER A 72 -8.36 -10.89 -11.65
CA SER A 72 -9.45 -11.66 -12.27
C SER A 72 -10.19 -10.85 -13.32
N ARG A 73 -10.45 -9.56 -13.05
CA ARG A 73 -11.08 -8.67 -14.03
C ARG A 73 -10.21 -8.48 -15.26
N MET A 74 -8.92 -8.20 -15.08
CA MET A 74 -7.96 -8.05 -16.18
C MET A 74 -7.88 -9.33 -17.03
N LEU A 75 -7.80 -10.50 -16.40
CA LEU A 75 -7.77 -11.78 -17.09
C LEU A 75 -9.05 -12.05 -17.87
N SER A 76 -10.22 -11.77 -17.28
CA SER A 76 -11.51 -11.86 -17.98
C SER A 76 -11.58 -10.93 -19.18
N GLU A 77 -11.21 -9.65 -19.02
CA GLU A 77 -11.22 -8.67 -20.12
C GLU A 77 -10.23 -9.05 -21.23
N ARG A 78 -9.09 -9.68 -20.89
CA ARG A 78 -8.15 -10.26 -21.86
C ARG A 78 -8.78 -11.42 -22.61
N ASP A 79 -9.42 -12.35 -21.91
CA ASP A 79 -10.00 -13.55 -22.52
C ASP A 79 -11.15 -13.18 -23.45
N ASP A 80 -12.01 -12.24 -23.04
CA ASP A 80 -13.07 -11.68 -23.87
C ASP A 80 -12.50 -11.02 -25.14
N LEU A 81 -11.38 -10.29 -25.02
CA LEU A 81 -10.69 -9.70 -26.17
C LEU A 81 -10.14 -10.76 -27.13
N ILE A 82 -9.53 -11.83 -26.60
CA ILE A 82 -8.97 -12.92 -27.40
C ILE A 82 -10.09 -13.67 -28.13
N GLU A 83 -11.19 -13.97 -27.44
CA GLU A 83 -12.32 -14.72 -28.00
C GLU A 83 -13.11 -13.91 -29.02
N SER A 84 -13.46 -12.67 -28.69
CA SER A 84 -14.25 -11.80 -29.58
C SER A 84 -13.43 -11.17 -30.71
N GLY A 85 -12.12 -11.05 -30.53
CA GLY A 85 -11.24 -10.26 -31.40
C GLY A 85 -11.54 -8.76 -31.39
N GLN A 86 -12.42 -8.28 -30.50
CA GLN A 86 -12.88 -6.90 -30.45
C GLN A 86 -12.39 -6.21 -29.18
N LEU A 87 -11.74 -5.07 -29.38
CA LEU A 87 -11.25 -4.26 -28.26
C LEU A 87 -12.37 -3.34 -27.74
N PRO A 88 -12.81 -3.50 -26.47
CA PRO A 88 -13.78 -2.59 -25.90
C PRO A 88 -13.25 -1.16 -25.94
N ASN A 89 -14.08 -0.23 -26.45
CA ASN A 89 -13.71 1.19 -26.57
C ASN A 89 -12.41 1.43 -27.34
N GLU A 90 -12.20 0.70 -28.45
CA GLU A 90 -11.01 0.77 -29.29
C GLU A 90 -10.50 2.20 -29.56
N THR A 91 -11.40 3.14 -29.88
CA THR A 91 -11.07 4.55 -30.10
C THR A 91 -10.37 5.19 -28.90
N ILE A 92 -10.88 4.93 -27.68
CA ILE A 92 -10.29 5.44 -26.44
C ILE A 92 -8.95 4.76 -26.19
N PHE A 93 -8.86 3.44 -26.38
CA PHE A 93 -7.62 2.71 -26.22
C PHE A 93 -6.53 3.26 -27.15
N ARG A 94 -6.80 3.38 -28.46
CA ARG A 94 -5.86 3.93 -29.45
C ARG A 94 -5.42 5.35 -29.08
N ARG A 95 -6.36 6.19 -28.61
CA ARG A 95 -6.04 7.54 -28.14
C ARG A 95 -5.13 7.54 -26.91
N ASN A 96 -5.38 6.65 -25.95
CA ASN A 96 -4.59 6.55 -24.73
C ASN A 96 -3.19 6.02 -25.01
N ILE A 97 -3.05 4.98 -25.83
CA ILE A 97 -1.75 4.48 -26.30
C ILE A 97 -0.99 5.61 -26.98
N LYS A 98 -1.61 6.32 -27.93
CA LYS A 98 -0.97 7.46 -28.57
C LYS A 98 -0.53 8.53 -27.57
N LEU A 99 -1.35 8.83 -26.56
CA LEU A 99 -1.02 9.82 -25.54
C LEU A 99 0.18 9.41 -24.68
N ILE A 100 0.31 8.11 -24.37
CA ILE A 100 1.43 7.55 -23.59
C ILE A 100 2.74 7.59 -24.39
N PHE A 101 2.71 7.30 -25.69
CA PHE A 101 3.93 7.24 -26.52
C PHE A 101 4.30 8.56 -27.21
N ASP A 102 3.33 9.44 -27.53
CA ASP A 102 3.57 10.70 -28.24
C ASP A 102 3.53 11.95 -27.34
N ASP A 103 3.25 11.76 -26.05
CA ASP A 103 3.02 12.82 -25.06
C ASP A 103 1.85 13.80 -25.33
N PRO A 104 1.41 14.54 -24.29
CA PRO A 104 0.51 15.68 -24.48
C PRO A 104 1.20 16.80 -25.27
N LYS A 105 0.70 17.09 -26.47
CA LYS A 105 1.19 18.19 -27.32
C LYS A 105 0.87 19.55 -26.70
N LEU A 106 1.91 20.35 -26.43
CA LEU A 106 1.75 21.73 -25.96
C LEU A 106 1.47 22.67 -27.14
N SER A 107 0.62 23.67 -26.92
CA SER A 107 0.34 24.75 -27.86
C SER A 107 0.68 26.10 -27.24
N SER A 108 1.13 27.04 -28.07
CA SER A 108 1.33 28.44 -27.66
C SER A 108 0.02 29.10 -27.24
N LEU A 109 -1.11 28.63 -27.76
CA LEU A 109 -2.47 29.10 -27.45
C LEU A 109 -3.06 28.48 -26.18
N ASP A 110 -2.38 27.51 -25.55
CA ASP A 110 -2.89 26.89 -24.33
C ASP A 110 -2.90 27.90 -23.17
N SER A 111 -4.02 27.95 -22.45
CA SER A 111 -4.08 28.68 -21.18
C SER A 111 -3.14 28.06 -20.15
N ARG A 112 -2.77 28.83 -19.13
CA ARG A 112 -1.91 28.34 -18.02
C ARG A 112 -2.48 27.06 -17.40
N GLN A 113 -3.80 26.98 -17.24
CA GLN A 113 -4.47 25.81 -16.69
C GLN A 113 -4.35 24.58 -17.61
N ILE A 114 -4.47 24.77 -18.93
CA ILE A 114 -4.34 23.67 -19.90
C ILE A 114 -2.90 23.16 -19.92
N LYS A 115 -1.90 24.06 -19.87
CA LYS A 115 -0.48 23.67 -19.76
C LYS A 115 -0.23 22.83 -18.51
N GLY A 116 -0.69 23.28 -17.35
CA GLY A 116 -0.53 22.53 -16.10
C GLY A 116 -1.18 21.13 -16.14
N ARG A 117 -2.35 20.98 -16.78
CA ARG A 117 -2.95 19.65 -16.98
C ARG A 117 -2.10 18.76 -17.89
N LYS A 118 -1.57 19.31 -18.98
CA LYS A 118 -0.71 18.58 -19.92
C LYS A 118 0.60 18.15 -19.25
N ASP A 119 1.15 18.96 -18.35
CA ASP A 119 2.36 18.61 -17.61
C ASP A 119 2.11 17.47 -16.62
N ILE A 120 1.00 17.49 -15.89
CA ILE A 120 0.59 16.36 -15.03
C ILE A 120 0.35 15.10 -15.86
N THR A 121 -0.32 15.22 -17.00
CA THR A 121 -0.53 14.07 -17.90
C THR A 121 0.79 13.52 -18.42
N ARG A 122 1.76 14.38 -18.79
CA ARG A 122 3.08 13.95 -19.24
C ARG A 122 3.80 13.15 -18.17
N HIS A 123 3.86 13.65 -16.94
CA HIS A 123 4.44 12.88 -15.83
C HIS A 123 3.78 11.51 -15.62
N ARG A 124 2.45 11.44 -15.74
CA ARG A 124 1.75 10.15 -15.66
C ARG A 124 2.09 9.22 -16.82
N CYS A 125 2.27 9.74 -18.03
CA CYS A 125 2.70 8.97 -19.20
C CYS A 125 4.13 8.46 -19.02
N ASP A 126 5.04 9.32 -18.55
CA ASP A 126 6.42 8.94 -18.20
C ASP A 126 6.43 7.82 -17.14
N ASP A 127 5.62 7.95 -16.08
CA ASP A 127 5.51 6.92 -15.05
C ASP A 127 5.06 5.58 -15.66
N ILE A 128 4.00 5.59 -16.48
CA ILE A 128 3.47 4.39 -17.14
C ILE A 128 4.49 3.76 -18.08
N PHE A 129 5.20 4.57 -18.86
CA PHE A 129 6.22 4.09 -19.80
C PHE A 129 7.40 3.43 -19.08
N ASN A 130 7.76 3.95 -17.90
CA ASN A 130 8.85 3.42 -17.09
C ASN A 130 8.44 2.31 -16.12
N LEU A 131 7.17 1.88 -16.13
CA LEU A 131 6.77 0.65 -15.43
C LEU A 131 7.44 -0.54 -16.12
N SER A 132 8.40 -1.17 -15.45
CA SER A 132 8.99 -2.42 -15.95
C SER A 132 7.91 -3.50 -16.09
N PRO A 133 7.82 -4.19 -17.24
CA PRO A 133 6.96 -5.36 -17.41
C PRO A 133 7.22 -6.48 -16.40
N ASP A 134 8.38 -6.47 -15.73
CA ASP A 134 8.83 -7.53 -14.82
C ASP A 134 8.12 -7.54 -13.45
N SER A 135 7.11 -6.70 -13.26
CA SER A 135 6.19 -6.76 -12.11
C SER A 135 4.80 -7.28 -12.46
N ILE A 136 4.60 -7.81 -13.68
CA ILE A 136 3.44 -8.65 -13.97
C ILE A 136 3.62 -9.94 -13.18
N LEU A 137 3.03 -9.92 -11.98
CA LEU A 137 2.94 -11.01 -11.01
C LEU A 137 2.51 -12.29 -11.73
N PHE A 138 3.43 -13.23 -11.86
CA PHE A 138 3.14 -14.66 -12.04
C PHE A 138 2.88 -15.31 -10.68
#